data_AF-A0A6B3G2V2-F1
#
_entry.id   AF-A0A6B3G2V2-F1
#
_cell.length_a   1.000
_cell.length_b   1.000
_cell.length_c   1.000
_cell.angle_alpha   90.00
_cell.angle_beta   90.00
_cell.angle_gamma   90.00
#
_symmetry.space_group_name_H-M   'P 1'
#
loop_
_entity.id
_entity.type
_entity.pdbx_description
1 polymer ?
#
loop_
_entity_poly.entity_id
_entity_poly.type
_entity_poly.pdbx_seq_one_letter_code
_entity_poly.pdbx_strand_id
1 'polypeptide(L)'
;ALDQSFVGRTYPPTPAYEVGREKIREFAEAVGDTHPAYVDSEAARALGHADVIAPPTFVFSITYRAAGVVVQDPQLGLDYSR
;
A
#
# COMPACT_ATOMS: atom_id res chain seq x y z
N ALA A 1 -9.33 20.78 -15.23
CA ALA A 1 -7.86 20.64 -15.16
C ALA A 1 -7.46 20.82 -13.70
N LEU A 2 -6.49 20.05 -13.21
CA LEU A 2 -6.08 20.09 -11.79
C LEU A 2 -5.46 21.44 -11.42
N ASP A 3 -5.76 21.92 -10.21
CA ASP A 3 -5.16 23.16 -9.68
C ASP A 3 -3.65 22.98 -9.43
N GLN A 4 -2.85 23.78 -10.13
CA GLN A 4 -1.39 23.73 -10.05
C GLN A 4 -0.84 24.27 -8.72
N SER A 5 -1.65 25.01 -7.95
CA SER A 5 -1.26 25.51 -6.61
C SER A 5 -0.98 24.39 -5.60
N PHE A 6 -1.38 23.15 -5.91
CA PHE A 6 -1.18 21.98 -5.06
C PHE A 6 0.23 21.37 -5.14
N VAL A 7 1.05 21.77 -6.12
CA VAL A 7 2.43 21.29 -6.22
C VAL A 7 3.21 21.64 -4.95
N GLY A 8 3.84 20.65 -4.33
CA GLY A 8 4.62 20.83 -3.08
C GLY A 8 3.76 20.81 -1.80
N ARG A 9 2.44 20.66 -1.89
CA ARG A 9 1.57 20.50 -0.72
C ARG A 9 1.82 19.17 -0.03
N THR A 10 1.80 19.20 1.30
CA THR A 10 1.86 18.00 2.15
C THR A 10 0.51 17.78 2.83
N TYR A 11 0.10 16.52 2.94
CA TYR A 11 -1.09 16.11 3.69
C TYR A 11 -0.67 15.47 5.02
N PRO A 12 -1.54 15.50 6.06
CA PRO A 12 -1.24 14.85 7.33
C PRO A 12 -0.85 13.38 7.15
N PRO A 13 0.07 12.85 7.98
CA PRO A 13 0.43 11.43 7.91
C PRO A 13 -0.78 10.55 8.25
N THR A 14 -0.82 9.34 7.70
CA THR A 14 -1.79 8.33 8.13
C THR A 14 -1.43 7.84 9.54
N PRO A 15 -2.39 7.26 10.27
CA PRO A 15 -2.07 6.42 11.42
C PRO A 15 -1.05 5.35 11.05
N ALA A 16 -0.27 4.90 12.05
CA ALA A 16 0.64 3.78 11.87
C ALA A 16 -0.13 2.54 11.37
N TYR A 17 0.50 1.80 10.45
CA TYR A 17 -0.06 0.58 9.90
C TYR A 17 0.75 -0.62 10.39
N GLU A 18 0.10 -1.50 11.14
CA GLU A 18 0.69 -2.78 11.53
C GLU A 18 0.62 -3.76 10.36
N VAL A 19 1.78 -4.22 9.90
CA VAL A 19 1.89 -5.18 8.80
C VAL A 19 1.64 -6.58 9.35
N GLY A 20 0.40 -7.06 9.20
CA GLY A 20 0.00 -8.38 9.65
C GLY A 20 0.23 -9.50 8.61
N ARG A 21 0.59 -10.70 9.10
CA ARG A 21 0.82 -11.90 8.26
C ARG A 21 -0.38 -12.26 7.39
N GLU A 22 -1.58 -12.20 7.98
CA GLU A 22 -2.82 -12.49 7.25
C GLU A 22 -3.01 -11.55 6.07
N LYS A 23 -2.69 -10.26 6.26
CA LYS A 23 -2.85 -9.29 5.18
C LYS A 23 -1.81 -9.48 4.07
N ILE A 24 -0.58 -9.86 4.43
CA ILE A 24 0.45 -10.26 3.47
C ILE A 24 -0.06 -11.41 2.60
N ARG A 25 -0.62 -12.47 3.22
CA ARG A 25 -1.18 -13.61 2.51
C ARG A 25 -2.33 -13.21 1.57
N GLU A 26 -3.32 -12.47 2.08
CA GLU A 26 -4.45 -11.98 1.27
C GLU A 26 -3.96 -11.17 0.07
N PHE A 27 -2.95 -10.31 0.25
CA PHE A 27 -2.41 -9.49 -0.83
C PHE A 27 -1.69 -10.34 -1.86
N ALA A 28 -0.82 -11.27 -1.42
CA ALA A 28 -0.11 -12.20 -2.30
C ALA A 28 -1.08 -13.01 -3.17
N GLU A 29 -2.16 -13.52 -2.58
CA GLU A 29 -3.24 -14.21 -3.29
C GLU A 29 -3.94 -13.27 -4.30
N ALA A 30 -4.30 -12.06 -3.88
CA ALA A 30 -5.01 -11.10 -4.73
C ALA A 30 -4.21 -10.66 -5.97
N VAL A 31 -2.88 -10.57 -5.86
CA VAL A 31 -2.01 -10.20 -6.98
C VAL A 31 -1.45 -11.40 -7.75
N GLY A 32 -1.72 -12.63 -7.28
CA GLY A 32 -1.27 -13.86 -7.91
C GLY A 32 0.23 -14.14 -7.77
N ASP A 33 0.92 -13.54 -6.79
CA ASP A 33 2.33 -13.79 -6.51
C ASP A 33 2.46 -14.87 -5.42
N THR A 34 2.90 -16.05 -5.83
CA THR A 34 2.86 -17.28 -5.03
C THR A 34 4.17 -17.60 -4.33
N HIS A 35 5.09 -16.65 -4.22
CA HIS A 35 6.37 -16.88 -3.57
C HIS A 35 6.18 -17.36 -2.11
N PRO A 36 6.78 -18.50 -1.69
CA PRO A 36 6.45 -19.15 -0.41
C PRO A 36 6.81 -18.29 0.81
N ALA A 37 7.81 -17.41 0.71
CA ALA A 37 8.21 -16.51 1.79
C ALA A 37 7.12 -15.51 2.23
N TYR A 38 6.00 -15.40 1.51
CA TYR A 38 4.88 -14.56 1.91
C TYR A 38 3.91 -15.25 2.87
N VAL A 39 3.90 -16.59 2.90
CA VAL A 39 2.91 -17.37 3.66
C VAL A 39 3.54 -18.41 4.59
N ASP A 40 4.79 -18.81 4.34
CA ASP A 40 5.53 -19.79 5.12
C ASP A 40 6.72 -19.12 5.83
N SER A 41 6.68 -19.10 7.16
CA SER A 41 7.75 -18.54 7.98
C SER A 41 9.08 -19.32 7.84
N GLU A 42 9.05 -20.63 7.59
CA GLU A 42 10.28 -21.41 7.39
C GLU A 42 10.93 -21.07 6.04
N ALA A 43 10.13 -20.94 4.98
CA ALA A 43 10.62 -20.47 3.68
C ALA A 43 11.23 -19.06 3.78
N ALA A 44 10.63 -18.16 4.56
CA ALA A 44 11.18 -16.83 4.78
C ALA A 44 12.48 -16.85 5.61
N ARG A 45 12.56 -17.71 6.64
CA ARG A 45 13.79 -17.91 7.44
C ARG A 45 14.93 -18.51 6.64
N ALA A 46 14.65 -19.42 5.72
CA ALA A 46 15.65 -19.96 4.80
C ALA A 46 16.28 -18.87 3.91
N LEU A 47 15.59 -17.74 3.73
CA LEU A 47 16.07 -16.54 3.02
C LEU A 47 16.71 -15.50 3.95
N GLY A 48 16.83 -15.80 5.25
CA GLY A 48 17.45 -14.91 6.24
C GLY A 48 16.50 -13.88 6.86
N HIS A 49 15.19 -14.00 6.65
CA HIS A 49 14.21 -13.13 7.30
C HIS A 49 13.73 -13.72 8.64
N ALA A 50 13.33 -12.86 9.59
CA ALA A 50 12.81 -13.34 10.87
C ALA A 50 11.48 -14.09 10.74
N ASP A 51 10.69 -13.73 9.72
CA ASP A 51 9.33 -14.17 9.48
C ASP A 51 8.91 -13.86 8.03
N VAL A 52 7.66 -14.16 7.67
CA VAL A 52 7.09 -13.86 6.35
C VAL A 52 7.31 -12.40 5.94
N ILE A 53 7.56 -12.19 4.65
CA ILE A 53 7.81 -10.86 4.08
C ILE A 53 6.63 -10.42 3.21
N ALA A 54 6.44 -9.11 3.12
CA ALA A 54 5.42 -8.55 2.25
C ALA A 54 5.87 -8.58 0.78
N PRO A 55 4.98 -8.87 -0.19
CA PRO A 55 5.25 -8.69 -1.61
C PRO A 55 5.74 -7.26 -1.91
N PRO A 56 6.59 -7.04 -2.93
CA PRO A 56 7.19 -5.72 -3.20
C PRO A 56 6.18 -4.57 -3.39
N THR A 57 4.96 -4.88 -3.82
CA THR A 57 3.88 -3.91 -4.05
C THR A 57 2.88 -3.81 -2.90
N PHE A 58 3.05 -4.56 -1.81
CA PHE A 58 2.13 -4.58 -0.67
C PHE A 58 1.84 -3.20 -0.09
N VAL A 59 2.86 -2.32 -0.08
CA VAL A 59 2.77 -0.94 0.41
C VAL A 59 1.68 -0.13 -0.29
N PHE A 60 1.28 -0.51 -1.51
CA PHE A 60 0.18 0.12 -2.23
C PHE A 60 -1.15 0.03 -1.47
N SER A 61 -1.39 -1.05 -0.70
CA SER A 61 -2.57 -1.19 0.18
C SER A 61 -2.65 -0.10 1.26
N ILE A 62 -1.52 0.51 1.60
CA ILE A 62 -1.39 1.58 2.59
C ILE A 62 -1.50 2.93 1.87
N THR A 63 -0.68 3.14 0.84
CA THR A 63 -0.58 4.44 0.15
C THR A 63 -1.82 4.78 -0.65
N TYR A 64 -2.53 3.80 -1.21
CA TYR A 64 -3.79 4.04 -1.92
C TYR A 64 -4.87 4.63 -0.99
N ARG A 65 -4.95 4.15 0.25
CA ARG A 65 -5.86 4.73 1.27
C ARG A 65 -5.45 6.15 1.62
N ALA A 66 -4.15 6.41 1.77
CA ALA A 66 -3.64 7.77 2.00
C ALA A 66 -3.96 8.72 0.84
N ALA A 67 -3.81 8.25 -0.40
CA ALA A 67 -4.11 9.01 -1.61
C ALA A 67 -5.60 9.41 -1.70
N GLY A 68 -6.49 8.66 -1.04
CA GLY A 68 -7.91 9.01 -0.89
C GLY A 68 -8.13 10.43 -0.36
N VAL A 69 -7.29 10.92 0.55
CA VAL A 69 -7.40 12.29 1.09
C VAL A 69 -7.19 13.34 0.00
N VAL A 70 -6.24 13.09 -0.91
CA VAL A 70 -5.94 13.99 -2.03
C VAL A 70 -7.04 13.91 -3.08
N VAL A 71 -7.43 12.68 -3.45
CA VAL A 71 -8.48 12.38 -4.42
C VAL A 71 -9.82 13.02 -4.03
N GLN A 72 -10.14 13.05 -2.74
CA GLN A 72 -11.39 13.56 -2.22
C GLN A 72 -11.32 15.05 -1.85
N ASP A 73 -10.17 15.71 -2.03
CA ASP A 73 -10.02 17.13 -1.73
C ASP A 73 -10.80 17.97 -2.77
N PRO A 74 -11.90 18.62 -2.39
CA PRO A 74 -12.72 19.37 -3.34
C PRO A 74 -11.97 20.58 -3.92
N GLN A 75 -10.93 21.07 -3.25
CA GLN A 75 -10.12 22.18 -3.73
C GLN A 75 -9.15 21.75 -4.84
N LEU A 76 -8.84 20.45 -4.98
CA LEU A 76 -7.95 19.94 -6.03
C LEU A 76 -8.57 20.06 -7.43
N GLY A 77 -9.89 19.99 -7.51
CA GLY A 77 -10.63 20.04 -8.78
C GLY A 77 -10.49 18.77 -9.63
N LEU A 78 -10.31 17.61 -8.99
CA LEU A 78 -10.31 16.31 -9.67
C LEU A 78 -11.72 15.97 -10.15
N ASP A 79 -11.87 15.70 -11.44
CA ASP A 79 -13.14 15.33 -12.09
C ASP A 79 -12.97 13.93 -12.70
N TYR A 80 -13.71 12.95 -12.19
CA TYR A 80 -13.67 11.56 -12.66
C TYR A 80 -14.51 11.31 -13.92
N SER A 81 -15.34 12.27 -14.32
CA SER A 81 -16.19 12.16 -15.51
C SER A 81 -15.47 12.54 -16.81
N ARG A 82 -14.23 13.02 -16.70
CA ARG A 82 -13.48 13.62 -17.79
C ARG A 82 -12.01 13.20 -17.77
#